data_AF-A0A6B2XIZ1-F1
#
_entry.id   AF-A0A6B2XIZ1-F1
#
_cell.length_a   1.000
_cell.length_b   1.000
_cell.length_c   1.000
_cell.angle_alpha   90.00
_cell.angle_beta   90.00
_cell.angle_gamma   90.00
#
_symmetry.space_group_name_H-M   'P 1'
#
loop_
_entity.id
_entity.type
_entity.pdbx_description
1 polymer ?
#
loop_
_entity_poly.entity_id
_entity_poly.type
_entity_poly.pdbx_seq_one_letter_code
_entity_poly.pdbx_strand_id
1 'polypeptide(L)'
;YLAANVLAGAWIVVGPLATYIVRKPGVGILAETLAALVEVVFLASPAGPLLLVVGLVQGVGAELPFALTRYRRFGWWVFVASGVSTALVTFAFNAVRFGWLGQDYAMLRLGIQVVSCVVLCGLAARLLGDALARTGALDAFAIGAARRG
;
A
#
# COMPACT_ATOMS: atom_id res chain seq x y z
N TYR A 1 13.04 -11.65 13.89
CA TYR A 1 12.12 -10.65 13.30
C TYR A 1 11.55 -11.07 11.93
N LEU A 2 11.18 -12.34 11.70
CA LEU A 2 10.52 -12.75 10.44
C LEU A 2 9.01 -12.45 10.47
N ALA A 3 8.37 -12.61 11.64
CA ALA A 3 6.93 -12.42 11.85
C ALA A 3 6.43 -11.00 11.51
N ALA A 4 7.24 -9.97 11.75
CA ALA A 4 6.88 -8.59 11.40
C ALA A 4 6.68 -8.38 9.89
N ASN A 5 7.38 -9.15 9.05
CA ASN A 5 7.24 -9.04 7.58
C ASN A 5 5.94 -9.68 7.07
N VAL A 6 5.28 -10.53 7.88
CA VAL A 6 3.99 -11.15 7.51
C VAL A 6 2.87 -10.12 7.55
N LEU A 7 2.92 -9.17 8.49
CA LEU A 7 1.93 -8.10 8.63
C LEU A 7 2.32 -6.80 7.92
N ALA A 8 3.49 -6.74 7.28
CA ALA A 8 3.97 -5.56 6.57
C ALA A 8 2.97 -5.08 5.50
N GLY A 9 2.33 -6.00 4.78
CA GLY A 9 1.30 -5.65 3.80
C GLY A 9 0.01 -5.08 4.40
N ALA A 10 -0.36 -5.44 5.63
CA ALA A 10 -1.56 -4.92 6.28
C ALA A 10 -1.45 -3.42 6.60
N TRP A 11 -0.23 -2.95 6.84
CA TRP A 11 0.05 -1.55 7.13
C TRP A 11 -0.14 -0.63 5.92
N ILE A 12 0.05 -1.17 4.71
CA ILE A 12 0.13 -0.41 3.45
C ILE A 12 -1.16 -0.58 2.62
N VAL A 13 -2.22 -1.09 3.24
CA VAL A 13 -3.52 -1.33 2.57
C VAL A 13 -4.27 -0.03 2.29
N VAL A 14 -3.96 1.04 3.03
CA VAL A 14 -4.69 2.31 3.01
C VAL A 14 -4.50 3.01 1.66
N GLY A 15 -3.29 3.02 1.12
CA GLY A 15 -2.97 3.63 -0.17
C GLY A 15 -3.78 3.05 -1.34
N PRO A 16 -3.62 1.76 -1.68
CA PRO A 16 -4.36 1.14 -2.78
C PRO A 16 -5.88 1.18 -2.59
N LEU A 17 -6.38 1.08 -1.36
CA LEU A 17 -7.80 1.19 -1.05
C LEU A 17 -8.31 2.59 -1.36
N ALA A 18 -7.64 3.63 -0.87
CA ALA A 18 -8.03 5.02 -1.13
C ALA A 18 -7.95 5.35 -2.64
N THR A 19 -6.91 4.90 -3.33
CA THR A 19 -6.78 5.04 -4.79
C THR A 19 -7.92 4.32 -5.52
N TYR A 20 -8.37 3.16 -5.03
CA TYR A 20 -9.47 2.42 -5.66
C TYR A 20 -10.83 3.10 -5.49
N ILE A 21 -11.07 3.69 -4.32
CA ILE A 21 -12.32 4.40 -4.00
C ILE A 21 -12.41 5.70 -4.79
N VAL A 22 -11.37 6.54 -4.71
CA VAL A 22 -11.39 7.91 -5.24
C VAL A 22 -10.98 7.97 -6.71
N ARG A 23 -10.11 7.05 -7.17
CA ARG A 23 -9.62 6.94 -8.56
C ARG A 23 -8.98 8.23 -9.09
N LYS A 24 -8.28 8.98 -8.23
CA LYS A 24 -7.55 10.20 -8.59
C LYS A 24 -6.05 10.05 -8.30
N PRO A 25 -5.19 10.76 -9.04
CA PRO A 25 -3.75 10.75 -8.80
C PRO A 25 -3.37 11.39 -7.48
N GLY A 26 -2.42 10.77 -6.79
CA GLY A 26 -1.86 11.21 -5.52
C GLY A 26 -2.68 10.82 -4.29
N VAL A 27 -3.85 10.19 -4.47
CA VAL A 27 -4.70 9.82 -3.32
C VAL A 27 -4.07 8.73 -2.49
N GLY A 28 -3.39 7.77 -3.12
CA GLY A 28 -2.74 6.68 -2.40
C GLY A 28 -1.60 7.19 -1.54
N ILE A 29 -0.76 8.06 -2.11
CA ILE A 29 0.35 8.72 -1.41
C ILE A 29 -0.15 9.55 -0.23
N LEU A 30 -1.18 10.38 -0.45
CA LEU A 30 -1.74 11.22 0.61
C LEU A 30 -2.35 10.38 1.74
N ALA A 31 -3.09 9.33 1.41
CA ALA A 31 -3.73 8.48 2.39
C ALA A 31 -2.70 7.74 3.27
N GLU A 32 -1.65 7.18 2.68
CA GLU A 32 -0.55 6.54 3.44
C GLU A 32 0.24 7.55 4.28
N THR A 33 0.54 8.73 3.73
CA THR A 33 1.27 9.76 4.47
C THR A 33 0.46 10.25 5.67
N LEU A 34 -0.86 10.41 5.51
CA LEU A 34 -1.77 10.77 6.60
C LEU A 34 -1.89 9.64 7.62
N ALA A 35 -1.95 8.37 7.19
CA ALA A 35 -1.95 7.23 8.11
C ALA A 35 -0.67 7.22 8.96
N ALA A 36 0.49 7.41 8.33
CA ALA A 36 1.77 7.53 9.03
C ALA A 36 1.81 8.75 9.97
N LEU A 37 1.22 9.89 9.57
CA LEU A 37 1.11 11.06 10.45
C LEU A 37 0.27 10.78 11.68
N VAL A 38 -0.89 10.13 11.49
CA VAL A 38 -1.77 9.76 12.61
C VAL A 38 -1.04 8.85 13.58
N GLU A 39 -0.28 7.90 13.07
CA GLU A 39 0.51 7.00 13.90
C GLU A 39 1.63 7.72 14.68
N VAL A 40 2.37 8.63 14.03
CA VAL A 40 3.44 9.39 14.69
C VAL A 40 2.87 10.29 15.78
N VAL A 41 1.78 11.00 15.49
CA VAL A 41 1.22 12.04 16.36
C VAL A 41 0.35 11.46 17.46
N PHE A 42 -0.55 10.52 17.13
CA PHE A 42 -1.55 10.01 18.07
C PHE A 42 -1.15 8.71 18.75
N LEU A 43 -0.36 7.87 18.08
CA LEU A 43 0.11 6.60 18.66
C LEU A 43 1.51 6.73 19.28
N ALA A 44 2.08 7.95 19.31
CA ALA A 44 3.40 8.26 19.85
C ALA A 44 4.48 7.27 19.38
N SER A 45 4.51 7.03 18.05
CA SER A 45 5.31 5.95 17.49
C SER A 45 6.81 6.09 17.82
N PRO A 46 7.48 5.02 18.32
CA PRO A 46 8.90 5.05 18.69
C PRO A 46 9.84 5.36 17.53
N ALA A 47 9.38 5.16 16.29
CA ALA A 47 10.15 5.42 15.08
C ALA A 47 10.25 6.91 14.72
N GLY A 48 9.47 7.77 15.38
CA GLY A 48 9.53 9.22 15.23
C GLY A 48 9.09 9.73 13.85
N PRO A 49 9.42 10.99 13.49
CA PRO A 49 8.99 11.66 12.26
C PRO A 49 9.41 10.95 10.97
N LEU A 50 10.39 10.04 11.04
CA LEU A 50 10.88 9.28 9.90
C LEU A 50 9.78 8.38 9.30
N LEU A 51 8.76 7.99 10.08
CA LEU A 51 7.62 7.24 9.57
C LEU A 51 6.83 7.99 8.49
N LEU A 52 6.83 9.33 8.52
CA LEU A 52 6.21 10.12 7.46
C LEU A 52 6.89 9.88 6.11
N VAL A 53 8.23 9.80 6.12
CA VAL A 53 9.01 9.49 4.92
C VAL A 53 8.76 8.06 4.47
N VAL A 54 8.66 7.12 5.41
CA VAL A 54 8.31 5.72 5.12
C VAL A 54 6.94 5.61 4.47
N GLY A 55 5.92 6.25 5.05
CA GLY A 55 4.55 6.26 4.52
C GLY A 55 4.47 6.92 3.13
N LEU A 56 5.21 8.00 2.92
CA LEU A 56 5.32 8.63 1.60
C LEU A 56 5.93 7.69 0.56
N VAL A 57 7.06 7.05 0.88
CA VAL A 57 7.75 6.09 0.01
C VAL A 57 6.88 4.87 -0.29
N GLN A 58 6.18 4.36 0.73
CA GLN A 58 5.22 3.26 0.60
C GLN A 58 4.03 3.62 -0.28
N GLY A 59 3.46 4.80 -0.07
CA GLY A 59 2.37 5.34 -0.87
C GLY A 59 2.77 5.54 -2.34
N VAL A 60 4.00 6.02 -2.60
CA VAL A 60 4.54 6.13 -3.96
C VAL A 60 4.65 4.74 -4.58
N GLY A 61 5.20 3.76 -3.85
CA GLY A 61 5.27 2.37 -4.30
C GLY A 61 3.89 1.79 -4.62
N ALA A 62 2.89 2.06 -3.79
CA ALA A 62 1.52 1.56 -3.96
C ALA A 62 0.82 2.19 -5.17
N GLU A 63 1.02 3.48 -5.38
CA GLU A 63 0.33 4.25 -6.41
C GLU A 63 0.98 4.10 -7.79
N LEU A 64 2.25 3.67 -7.86
CA LEU A 64 3.03 3.58 -9.10
C LEU A 64 2.33 2.76 -10.21
N PRO A 65 1.73 1.58 -9.96
CA PRO A 65 1.05 0.81 -11.01
C PRO A 65 -0.30 1.40 -11.43
N PHE A 66 -0.98 2.10 -10.52
CA PHE A 66 -2.18 2.86 -10.86
C PHE A 66 -1.82 4.08 -11.74
N ALA A 67 -0.72 4.75 -11.44
CA ALA A 67 -0.18 5.82 -12.27
C ALA A 67 0.24 5.33 -13.67
N LEU A 68 0.91 4.18 -13.77
CA LEU A 68 1.28 3.56 -15.04
C LEU A 68 0.07 3.22 -15.92
N THR A 69 -1.05 2.82 -15.30
CA THR A 69 -2.32 2.58 -16.00
C THR A 69 -3.14 3.85 -16.20
N ARG A 70 -2.58 5.03 -15.90
CA ARG A 70 -3.23 6.35 -15.97
C ARG A 70 -4.55 6.42 -15.20
N TYR A 71 -4.68 5.65 -14.11
CA TYR A 71 -5.91 5.53 -13.31
C TYR A 71 -7.12 5.09 -14.12
N ARG A 72 -6.90 4.39 -15.26
CA ARG A 72 -7.99 3.89 -16.12
C ARG A 72 -8.34 2.43 -15.84
N ARG A 73 -7.42 1.67 -15.24
CA ARG A 73 -7.60 0.23 -15.00
C ARG A 73 -7.46 -0.08 -13.52
N PHE A 74 -8.50 -0.71 -12.97
CA PHE A 74 -8.52 -1.21 -11.59
C PHE A 74 -8.78 -2.71 -11.58
N GLY A 75 -8.08 -3.45 -12.45
CA GLY A 75 -8.15 -4.92 -12.56
C GLY A 75 -7.25 -5.61 -11.53
N TRP A 76 -7.44 -6.92 -11.33
CA TRP A 76 -6.70 -7.69 -10.30
C TRP A 76 -5.19 -7.56 -10.47
N TRP A 77 -4.72 -7.57 -11.71
CA TRP A 77 -3.31 -7.40 -12.06
C TRP A 77 -2.71 -6.08 -11.59
N VAL A 78 -3.49 -4.99 -11.56
CA VAL A 78 -3.00 -3.67 -11.10
C VAL A 78 -2.80 -3.66 -9.58
N PHE A 79 -3.68 -4.34 -8.84
CA PHE A 79 -3.53 -4.51 -7.39
C PHE A 79 -2.38 -5.42 -7.02
N VAL A 80 -2.19 -6.51 -7.76
CA VAL A 80 -1.02 -7.38 -7.57
C VAL A 80 0.26 -6.60 -7.87
N ALA A 81 0.30 -5.87 -8.99
CA ALA A 81 1.43 -5.02 -9.32
C ALA A 81 1.70 -3.97 -8.22
N SER A 82 0.65 -3.35 -7.66
CA SER A 82 0.74 -2.40 -6.54
C SER A 82 1.38 -3.03 -5.31
N GLY A 83 0.94 -4.23 -4.90
CA GLY A 83 1.56 -4.95 -3.80
C GLY A 83 3.04 -5.29 -4.06
N VAL A 84 3.39 -5.70 -5.29
CA VAL A 84 4.79 -5.97 -5.67
C VAL A 84 5.64 -4.70 -5.64
N SER A 85 5.18 -3.61 -6.25
CA SER A 85 5.94 -2.35 -6.30
C SER A 85 6.12 -1.77 -4.91
N THR A 86 5.10 -1.80 -4.06
CA THR A 86 5.20 -1.41 -2.65
C THR A 86 6.23 -2.25 -1.91
N ALA A 87 6.21 -3.57 -2.06
CA ALA A 87 7.17 -4.45 -1.40
C ALA A 87 8.61 -4.13 -1.84
N LEU A 88 8.84 -3.98 -3.14
CA LEU A 88 10.17 -3.66 -3.68
C LEU A 88 10.68 -2.31 -3.20
N VAL A 89 9.85 -1.27 -3.27
CA VAL A 89 10.22 0.09 -2.85
C VAL A 89 10.50 0.15 -1.35
N THR A 90 9.65 -0.49 -0.54
CA THR A 90 9.82 -0.54 0.92
C THR A 90 11.05 -1.36 1.30
N PHE A 91 11.28 -2.49 0.62
CA PHE A 91 12.47 -3.30 0.86
C PHE A 91 13.74 -2.56 0.45
N ALA A 92 13.76 -1.91 -0.71
CA ALA A 92 14.92 -1.12 -1.16
C ALA A 92 15.24 0.01 -0.16
N PHE A 93 14.22 0.73 0.30
CA PHE A 93 14.38 1.77 1.31
C PHE A 93 14.96 1.23 2.62
N ASN A 94 14.40 0.11 3.12
CA ASN A 94 14.90 -0.52 4.34
C ASN A 94 16.29 -1.15 4.16
N ALA A 95 16.58 -1.69 2.97
CA ALA A 95 17.86 -2.32 2.67
C ALA A 95 19.00 -1.29 2.67
N VAL A 96 18.75 -0.09 2.16
CA VAL A 96 19.69 1.04 2.26
C VAL A 96 19.82 1.51 3.71
N ARG A 97 18.70 1.65 4.43
CA ARG A 97 18.68 2.17 5.82
C ARG A 97 19.38 1.24 6.82
N PHE A 98 19.20 -0.06 6.66
CA PHE A 98 19.66 -1.07 7.63
C PHE A 98 20.80 -1.96 7.10
N GLY A 99 21.33 -1.68 5.90
CA GLY A 99 22.45 -2.41 5.31
C GLY A 99 22.13 -3.88 4.99
N TRP A 100 20.90 -4.19 4.59
CA TRP A 100 20.46 -5.59 4.40
C TRP A 100 21.07 -6.28 3.17
N LEU A 101 21.67 -5.55 2.23
CA LEU A 101 22.22 -6.11 0.99
C LEU A 101 23.39 -7.07 1.19
N GLY A 102 24.05 -7.04 2.35
CA GLY A 102 25.14 -7.98 2.71
C GLY A 102 24.71 -9.15 3.61
N GLN A 103 23.41 -9.35 3.86
CA GLN A 103 22.91 -10.35 4.80
C GLN A 103 22.42 -11.61 4.07
N ASP A 104 22.78 -12.80 4.57
CA ASP A 104 22.44 -14.11 3.95
C ASP A 104 20.93 -14.32 3.74
N TYR A 105 20.08 -13.64 4.51
CA TYR A 105 18.62 -13.80 4.49
C TYR A 105 17.88 -12.70 3.71
N ALA A 106 18.58 -11.83 2.98
CA ALA A 106 17.96 -10.70 2.29
C ALA A 106 16.92 -11.14 1.24
N MET A 107 17.24 -12.15 0.43
CA MET A 107 16.35 -12.69 -0.60
C MET A 107 15.11 -13.38 0.01
N LEU A 108 15.27 -14.11 1.10
CA LEU A 108 14.14 -14.76 1.79
C LEU A 108 13.19 -13.71 2.39
N ARG A 109 13.73 -12.64 3.00
CA ARG A 109 12.93 -11.53 3.53
C ARG A 109 12.16 -10.82 2.43
N LEU A 110 12.81 -10.57 1.29
CA LEU A 110 12.16 -9.98 0.13
C LEU A 110 11.00 -10.84 -0.35
N GLY A 111 11.21 -12.16 -0.48
CA GLY A 111 10.16 -13.09 -0.89
C GLY A 111 8.93 -13.05 0.03
N ILE A 112 9.15 -13.12 1.35
CA ILE A 112 8.07 -13.04 2.34
C ILE A 112 7.34 -11.70 2.28
N GLN A 113 8.09 -10.60 2.16
CA GLN A 113 7.51 -9.26 2.11
C GLN A 113 6.69 -9.03 0.84
N VAL A 114 7.15 -9.50 -0.32
CA VAL A 114 6.40 -9.45 -1.58
C VAL A 114 5.09 -10.21 -1.45
N VAL A 115 5.12 -11.44 -0.93
CA VAL A 115 3.90 -12.25 -0.73
C VAL A 115 2.94 -11.54 0.23
N SER A 116 3.44 -11.01 1.35
CA SER A 116 2.62 -10.26 2.31
C SER A 116 1.96 -9.02 1.68
N CYS A 117 2.71 -8.18 0.97
CA CYS A 117 2.17 -6.97 0.35
C CYS A 117 1.19 -7.29 -0.79
N VAL A 118 1.46 -8.32 -1.60
CA VAL A 118 0.49 -8.72 -2.64
C VAL A 118 -0.84 -9.15 -2.03
N VAL A 119 -0.80 -9.98 -0.97
CA VAL A 119 -2.02 -10.50 -0.34
C VAL A 119 -2.74 -9.42 0.47
N LEU A 120 -2.03 -8.72 1.36
CA LEU A 120 -2.64 -7.84 2.36
C LEU A 120 -2.78 -6.38 1.91
N CYS A 121 -1.92 -5.91 1.00
CA CYS A 121 -2.01 -4.54 0.47
C CYS A 121 -2.71 -4.53 -0.90
N GLY A 122 -2.37 -5.44 -1.82
CA GLY A 122 -3.00 -5.54 -3.13
C GLY A 122 -4.40 -6.17 -3.09
N LEU A 123 -4.47 -7.47 -2.84
CA LEU A 123 -5.72 -8.24 -2.96
C LEU A 123 -6.74 -7.83 -1.90
N ALA A 124 -6.32 -7.68 -0.65
CA ALA A 124 -7.22 -7.28 0.43
C ALA A 124 -7.79 -5.87 0.22
N ALA A 125 -7.00 -4.89 -0.24
CA ALA A 125 -7.53 -3.55 -0.54
C ALA A 125 -8.64 -3.58 -1.58
N ARG A 126 -8.47 -4.40 -2.63
CA ARG A 126 -9.51 -4.59 -3.64
C ARG A 126 -10.77 -5.22 -3.04
N LEU A 127 -10.62 -6.31 -2.31
CA LEU A 127 -11.75 -7.02 -1.67
C LEU A 127 -12.51 -6.13 -0.69
N LEU A 128 -11.79 -5.33 0.11
CA LEU A 128 -12.36 -4.36 1.02
C LEU A 128 -13.11 -3.27 0.26
N GLY A 129 -12.52 -2.71 -0.79
CA GLY A 129 -13.21 -1.73 -1.64
C GLY A 129 -14.46 -2.29 -2.30
N ASP A 130 -14.41 -3.55 -2.76
CA ASP A 130 -15.56 -4.24 -3.34
C ASP A 130 -16.66 -4.53 -2.30
N ALA A 131 -16.28 -4.90 -1.07
CA ALA A 131 -17.20 -5.11 0.04
C ALA A 131 -17.88 -3.79 0.45
N LEU A 132 -17.11 -2.72 0.65
CA LEU A 132 -17.63 -1.39 0.98
C LEU A 132 -18.50 -0.81 -0.13
N ALA A 133 -18.16 -1.07 -1.39
CA ALA A 133 -19.02 -0.65 -2.49
C ALA A 133 -20.33 -1.45 -2.55
N ARG A 134 -20.42 -2.65 -1.92
CA ARG A 134 -21.68 -3.42 -1.85
C ARG A 134 -22.62 -2.90 -0.76
N THR A 135 -22.10 -2.18 0.23
CA THR A 135 -22.94 -1.61 1.31
C THR A 135 -23.63 -0.31 0.92
N GLY A 136 -23.34 0.24 -0.27
CA GLY A 136 -23.86 1.54 -0.72
C GLY A 136 -23.15 2.74 -0.09
N ALA A 137 -22.31 2.53 0.92
CA ALA A 137 -21.55 3.60 1.59
C ALA A 137 -20.62 4.38 0.64
N LEU A 138 -20.24 3.75 -0.50
CA LEU A 138 -19.35 4.35 -1.50
C LEU A 138 -20.07 4.82 -2.78
N ASP A 139 -21.40 4.93 -2.76
CA ASP A 139 -22.19 5.28 -3.96
C ASP A 139 -21.91 6.68 -4.50
N ALA A 140 -21.48 7.60 -3.64
CA ALA A 140 -21.05 8.95 -4.00
C ALA A 140 -19.64 9.00 -4.62
N PHE A 141 -18.86 7.93 -4.55
CA PHE A 141 -17.48 7.89 -5.04
C PHE A 141 -17.38 7.26 -6.44
N ALA A 142 -16.20 7.41 -7.06
CA ALA A 142 -15.92 6.92 -8.41
C ALA A 142 -16.08 5.40 -8.53
N ILE A 143 -15.84 4.65 -7.45
CA ILE A 143 -16.09 3.20 -7.39
C ILE A 143 -17.58 2.85 -7.50
N GLY A 144 -18.47 3.62 -6.87
CA GLY A 144 -19.92 3.46 -6.96
C GLY A 144 -20.45 3.83 -8.35
N ALA A 145 -19.94 4.92 -8.94
CA ALA A 145 -20.29 5.31 -10.31
C ALA A 145 -19.93 4.24 -11.34
N ALA A 146 -18.79 3.57 -11.19
CA ALA A 146 -18.33 2.51 -12.10
C ALA A 146 -19.06 1.17 -11.94
N ARG A 147 -19.92 1.00 -10.91
CA ARG A 147 -20.81 -0.16 -10.78
C ARG A 147 -22.20 0.07 -11.38
N ARG A 148 -22.58 1.33 -11.60
CA ARG A 148 -23.87 1.71 -12.17
C ARG A 148 -23.88 1.79 -13.69
N GLY A 149 -22.71 1.76 -14.34
CA GLY A 149 -22.54 1.70 -15.79
C GLY A 149 -21.85 0.41 -16.18
#